data_AF-A0A8J2TME2-F1
#
_entry.id   AF-A0A8J2TME2-F1
#
_cell.length_a   1.000
_cell.length_b   1.000
_cell.length_c   1.000
_cell.angle_alpha   90.00
_cell.angle_beta   90.00
_cell.angle_gamma   90.00
#
_symmetry.space_group_name_H-M   'P 1'
#
loop_
_entity.id
_entity.type
_entity.pdbx_description
1 polymer ?
#
loop_
_entity_poly.entity_id
_entity_poly.type
_entity_poly.pdbx_seq_one_letter_code
_entity_poly.pdbx_strand_id
1 'polypeptide(L)'
;MKRLVIYALVLLLFACAEQKELSPVETAQIVAESFYTKDNTTLKNHTTKEGYDGMVSIQNFVPDGNSNDSDFKILNEKTDGEIAW
;
A
#
# COMPACT_ATOMS: atom_id res chain seq x y z
N MET A 1 34.92 3.45 -24.20
CA MET A 1 34.89 2.39 -23.16
C MET A 1 34.61 2.91 -21.76
N LYS A 2 35.29 3.96 -21.26
CA LYS A 2 35.05 4.52 -19.90
C LYS A 2 33.59 4.95 -19.60
N ARG A 3 32.87 5.47 -20.60
CA ARG A 3 31.45 5.88 -20.44
C ARG A 3 30.50 4.70 -20.24
N LEU A 4 30.74 3.57 -20.92
CA LEU A 4 29.93 2.35 -20.79
C LEU A 4 30.06 1.74 -19.40
N VAL A 5 31.25 1.80 -18.80
CA VAL A 5 31.49 1.36 -17.42
C VAL A 5 30.67 2.18 -16.43
N ILE A 6 30.56 3.50 -16.64
CA ILE A 6 29.75 4.38 -15.78
C ILE A 6 28.25 4.04 -15.92
N TYR A 7 27.74 3.84 -17.14
CA TYR A 7 26.34 3.46 -17.33
C TYR A 7 26.02 2.09 -16.72
N ALA A 8 26.92 1.12 -16.84
CA ALA A 8 26.77 -0.19 -16.21
C ALA A 8 26.78 -0.09 -14.68
N LEU A 9 27.64 0.76 -14.10
CA LEU A 9 27.69 0.99 -12.65
C LEU A 9 26.40 1.63 -12.14
N VAL A 10 25.85 2.61 -12.86
CA VAL A 10 24.59 3.27 -12.50
C VAL A 10 23.41 2.30 -12.57
N LEU A 11 23.34 1.46 -13.61
CA LEU A 11 22.29 0.43 -13.73
C LEU A 11 22.35 -0.63 -12.62
N LEU A 12 23.56 -0.96 -12.15
CA LEU A 12 23.75 -1.89 -11.04
C LEU A 12 23.22 -1.33 -9.71
N LEU A 13 23.31 -0.01 -9.50
CA LEU A 13 22.77 0.64 -8.30
C LEU A 13 21.23 0.62 -8.26
N PHE A 14 20.56 0.71 -9.41
CA PHE A 14 19.10 0.58 -9.47
C PHE A 14 18.61 -0.86 -9.25
N ALA A 15 19.43 -1.87 -9.60
CA ALA A 15 19.08 -3.27 -9.35
C ALA A 15 19.16 -3.65 -7.86
N CYS A 16 19.95 -2.92 -7.06
CA CYS A 16 20.07 -3.11 -5.61
C CYS A 16 19.25 -2.10 -4.79
N ALA A 17 18.48 -1.21 -5.44
CA ALA A 17 17.50 -0.42 -4.74
C ALA A 17 16.36 -1.36 -4.33
N GLU A 18 16.43 -1.87 -3.09
CA GLU A 18 15.34 -2.61 -2.47
C GLU A 18 14.04 -1.81 -2.66
N GLN A 19 13.01 -2.47 -3.20
CA GLN A 19 11.67 -1.91 -3.13
C GLN A 19 11.34 -1.76 -1.65
N LYS A 20 10.97 -0.56 -1.22
CA LYS A 20 10.59 -0.31 0.16
C LYS A 20 9.35 -1.15 0.47
N GLU A 21 9.56 -2.29 1.13
CA GLU A 21 8.47 -3.09 1.69
C GLU A 21 7.75 -2.26 2.74
N LEU A 22 6.43 -2.16 2.62
CA LEU A 22 5.60 -1.45 3.59
C LEU A 22 5.44 -2.32 4.83
N SER A 23 5.49 -1.69 6.01
CA SER A 23 5.06 -2.38 7.23
C SER A 23 3.56 -2.72 7.15
N PRO A 24 3.09 -3.71 7.93
CA PRO A 24 1.66 -4.02 7.98
C PRO A 24 0.80 -2.81 8.39
N VAL A 25 1.31 -1.97 9.28
CA VAL A 25 0.65 -0.73 9.72
C VAL A 25 0.53 0.28 8.56
N GLU A 26 1.61 0.53 7.84
CA GLU A 26 1.59 1.42 6.66
C GLU A 26 0.62 0.88 5.59
N THR A 27 0.65 -0.44 5.34
CA THR A 27 -0.25 -1.09 4.37
C THR A 27 -1.71 -0.95 4.79
N ALA A 28 -2.04 -1.25 6.04
CA ALA A 28 -3.40 -1.16 6.54
C ALA A 28 -3.93 0.28 6.52
N GLN A 29 -3.06 1.28 6.75
CA GLN A 29 -3.45 2.69 6.67
C GLN A 29 -3.83 3.07 5.23
N ILE A 30 -3.00 2.67 4.26
CA ILE A 30 -3.27 2.90 2.83
C ILE A 30 -4.59 2.23 2.40
N VAL A 31 -4.84 0.99 2.85
CA VAL A 31 -6.08 0.27 2.54
C VAL A 31 -7.31 0.98 3.12
N ALA A 32 -7.25 1.41 4.39
CA ALA A 32 -8.35 2.12 5.02
C ALA A 32 -8.65 3.46 4.33
N GLU A 33 -7.62 4.28 4.10
CA GLU A 33 -7.78 5.58 3.44
C GLU A 33 -8.30 5.43 2.01
N SER A 34 -7.72 4.50 1.22
CA SER A 34 -8.19 4.26 -0.15
C SER A 34 -9.63 3.73 -0.22
N PHE A 35 -10.05 2.93 0.77
CA PHE A 35 -11.44 2.48 0.87
C PHE A 35 -12.41 3.65 1.08
N TYR A 36 -12.15 4.52 2.07
CA TYR A 36 -13.02 5.64 2.41
C TYR A 36 -13.00 6.78 1.37
N THR A 37 -11.86 6.97 0.70
CA THR A 37 -11.72 7.96 -0.40
C THR A 37 -12.17 7.44 -1.76
N LYS A 38 -12.57 6.16 -1.83
CA LYS A 38 -12.96 5.47 -3.07
C LYS A 38 -11.85 5.44 -4.14
N ASP A 39 -10.58 5.47 -3.72
CA ASP A 39 -9.43 5.24 -4.61
C ASP A 39 -9.25 3.73 -4.86
N ASN A 40 -10.04 3.23 -5.81
CA ASN A 40 -10.06 1.82 -6.16
C ASN A 40 -8.76 1.32 -6.81
N THR A 41 -7.92 2.21 -7.32
CA THR A 41 -6.61 1.82 -7.87
C THR A 41 -5.65 1.48 -6.74
N THR A 42 -5.53 2.39 -5.78
CA THR A 42 -4.67 2.18 -4.60
C THR A 42 -5.17 1.02 -3.75
N LEU A 43 -6.49 0.92 -3.55
CA LEU A 43 -7.12 -0.18 -2.81
C LEU A 43 -6.76 -1.54 -3.42
N LYS A 44 -6.88 -1.67 -4.75
CA LYS A 44 -6.57 -2.92 -5.46
C LYS A 44 -5.09 -3.31 -5.37
N ASN A 45 -4.19 -2.35 -5.37
CA ASN A 45 -2.74 -2.61 -5.34
C ASN A 45 -2.22 -3.05 -3.97
N HIS A 46 -2.95 -2.76 -2.89
CA HIS A 46 -2.53 -3.03 -1.51
C HIS A 46 -3.43 -4.07 -0.80
N THR A 47 -4.30 -4.75 -1.54
CA THR A 47 -5.16 -5.82 -1.02
C THR A 47 -4.97 -7.12 -1.80
N THR A 48 -5.36 -8.24 -1.20
CA THR A 48 -5.55 -9.47 -1.97
C THR A 48 -6.74 -9.32 -2.89
N LYS A 49 -6.84 -10.16 -3.93
CA LYS A 49 -7.97 -10.14 -4.85
C LYS A 49 -9.30 -10.32 -4.11
N GLU A 50 -9.35 -11.27 -3.18
CA GLU A 50 -10.52 -11.57 -2.37
C GLU A 50 -10.87 -10.39 -1.45
N GLY A 51 -9.86 -9.73 -0.87
CA GLY A 51 -10.04 -8.54 -0.05
C GLY A 51 -10.61 -7.36 -0.84
N TYR A 52 -10.06 -7.09 -2.02
CA TYR A 52 -10.55 -6.05 -2.92
C TYR A 52 -12.01 -6.29 -3.32
N ASP A 53 -12.33 -7.49 -3.80
CA ASP A 53 -13.68 -7.84 -4.27
C ASP A 53 -14.70 -7.70 -3.12
N GLY A 54 -14.33 -8.14 -1.91
CA GLY A 54 -15.15 -7.97 -0.70
C GLY A 54 -15.37 -6.50 -0.32
N MET A 55 -14.30 -5.70 -0.30
CA MET A 55 -14.38 -4.28 0.07
C MET A 55 -15.21 -3.48 -0.94
N VAL A 56 -14.97 -3.62 -2.24
CA VAL A 56 -15.74 -2.88 -3.27
C VAL A 56 -17.22 -3.27 -3.24
N SER A 57 -17.56 -4.51 -2.89
CA SER A 57 -18.95 -4.94 -2.76
C SER A 57 -19.74 -4.14 -1.71
N ILE A 58 -19.05 -3.65 -0.66
CA ILE A 58 -19.67 -2.88 0.42
C ILE A 58 -19.41 -1.37 0.35
N GLN A 59 -18.43 -0.93 -0.45
CA GLN A 59 -17.96 0.46 -0.50
C GLN A 59 -19.07 1.46 -0.85
N ASN A 60 -20.05 1.07 -1.67
CA ASN A 60 -21.19 1.92 -2.05
C ASN A 60 -22.20 2.15 -0.92
N PHE A 61 -22.15 1.36 0.15
CA PHE A 61 -22.99 1.59 1.35
C PHE A 61 -22.34 2.55 2.34
N VAL A 62 -21.07 2.91 2.13
CA VAL A 62 -20.35 3.87 2.95
C VAL A 62 -20.61 5.28 2.41
N PRO A 63 -21.03 6.23 3.26
CA PRO A 63 -21.20 7.63 2.84
C PRO A 63 -19.92 8.18 2.24
N ASP A 64 -20.05 9.11 1.28
CA ASP A 64 -18.89 9.83 0.75
C ASP A 64 -18.20 10.58 1.89
N GLY A 65 -17.00 10.13 2.26
CA GLY A 65 -16.21 10.75 3.31
C GLY A 65 -15.47 11.98 2.78
N ASN A 66 -15.49 13.06 3.57
CA ASN A 66 -14.55 14.17 3.42
C ASN A 66 -13.17 13.70 3.91
N SER A 67 -12.32 13.30 2.96
CA SER A 67 -10.96 12.80 3.20
C SER A 67 -10.04 13.74 3.98
N ASN A 68 -10.40 15.02 4.05
CA ASN A 68 -9.55 16.08 4.60
C ASN A 68 -9.50 16.11 6.14
N ASP A 69 -10.39 15.38 6.83
CA ASP A 69 -10.52 15.40 8.30
C ASP A 69 -10.28 14.03 8.98
N SER A 70 -9.77 13.03 8.25
CA SER A 70 -9.60 11.67 8.78
C SER A 70 -8.35 11.55 9.67
N ASP A 71 -8.52 11.38 11.00
CA ASP A 71 -7.45 11.03 11.96
C ASP A 71 -7.38 9.51 12.15
N PHE A 72 -7.22 8.76 11.06
CA PHE A 72 -7.18 7.29 11.11
C PHE A 72 -5.94 6.84 11.89
N LYS A 73 -6.15 6.12 13.00
CA LYS A 73 -5.09 5.56 13.83
C LYS A 73 -5.18 4.05 13.85
N ILE A 74 -4.15 3.40 13.33
CA ILE A 74 -4.00 1.95 13.42
C ILE A 74 -3.29 1.61 14.73
N LEU A 75 -3.95 0.81 15.54
CA LEU A 75 -3.35 0.20 16.70
C LEU A 75 -2.61 -1.05 16.22
N ASN A 76 -1.28 -1.07 16.36
CA ASN A 76 -0.48 -2.24 16.04
C ASN A 76 -0.56 -3.21 17.22
N GLU A 77 -1.49 -4.16 17.18
CA GLU A 77 -1.76 -5.04 18.32
C GLU A 77 -0.79 -6.22 18.36
N LYS A 78 -0.71 -6.99 17.27
CA LYS A 78 0.14 -8.20 17.24
C LYS A 78 0.48 -8.65 15.83
N THR A 79 1.74 -9.00 15.60
CA THR A 79 2.17 -9.74 14.41
C THR A 79 2.45 -11.20 14.77
N ASP A 80 1.91 -12.13 13.99
CA ASP A 80 2.12 -13.56 14.10
C ASP A 80 2.51 -14.13 12.73
N GLY A 81 3.82 -14.32 12.53
CA GLY A 81 4.37 -14.72 11.23
C GLY A 81 4.07 -13.70 10.14
N GLU A 82 3.37 -14.14 9.10
CA GLU A 82 2.97 -13.32 7.94
C GLU A 82 1.64 -12.59 8.14
N ILE A 83 1.02 -12.72 9.32
CA ILE A 83 -0.28 -12.13 9.64
C ILE A 83 -0.09 -11.05 10.70
N ALA A 84 -0.62 -9.85 10.45
CA ALA A 84 -0.70 -8.78 11.43
C ALA A 84 -2.15 -8.48 11.78
N TRP A 85 -2.40 -8.25 13.07
CA TRP A 85 -3.67 -7.83 13.65
C TRP A 85 -3.56 -6.40 14.17
#